data_AF-A0AA41XMR1-F1
#
_entry.id   AF-A0AA41XMR1-F1
#
_cell.length_a   1.000
_cell.length_b   1.000
_cell.length_c   1.000
_cell.angle_alpha   90.00
_cell.angle_beta   90.00
_cell.angle_gamma   90.00
#
_symmetry.space_group_name_H-M   'P 1'
#
loop_
_entity.id
_entity.type
_entity.pdbx_description
1 polymer ?
#
loop_
_entity_poly.entity_id
_entity_poly.type
_entity_poly.pdbx_seq_one_letter_code
_entity_poly.pdbx_strand_id
1 'polypeptide(L)'
;MAAACLVVASCSETVGPPAETPTTSTAPTPGATTTTSTPPPSMTGPLQKDWKSYGGTAYFGCPEKFTQSPSVLEDIRPKVFDTKTGQYVAPGVPAPPAGERVTGGICALAGTADDMRVVYLVATEKKATAYAFDLRTNQPLVTKELQPPNPGLKLTGPDEWGLAATASGVAWVNAFTDGRGAPSPPRTVILSGSDLSTMWDDPQPAQVWQDVVAFQRNTGGELRRPNGEAIYQDDDIQSVDGELSDGPDKLVKITRRDPGSPPVMSTAFYDLNAKSLVTIGDSDSISGAGLAATLSDGKLFVDGRNSDTSQFGFGVWNLRTRHWDVLTTRDDAQPMSIAKLAFFSDHLYITHTGNTFAVLALPATEPVATSWSARPFARISGWTLVCRGENVAGGDCKDIVMVQDRDGRFPGPWF
;
A
#
# COMPACT_ATOMS: atom_id res chain seq x y z
N MET A 1 -27.39 -64.42 17.87
CA MET A 1 -28.46 -64.14 16.89
C MET A 1 -27.80 -63.36 15.75
N ALA A 2 -27.31 -63.98 14.68
CA ALA A 2 -28.00 -64.70 13.59
C ALA A 2 -28.47 -63.75 12.46
N ALA A 3 -27.74 -63.78 11.33
CA ALA A 3 -28.10 -63.58 9.92
C ALA A 3 -26.81 -63.23 9.14
N ALA A 4 -26.46 -63.75 7.95
CA ALA A 4 -27.07 -64.70 7.04
C ALA A 4 -25.97 -65.27 6.09
N CYS A 5 -26.26 -66.43 5.50
CA CYS A 5 -25.44 -67.20 4.55
C CYS A 5 -25.47 -66.66 3.11
N LEU A 6 -24.49 -67.06 2.27
CA LEU A 6 -24.62 -67.74 0.94
C LEU A 6 -23.24 -67.76 0.23
N VAL A 7 -22.47 -68.87 0.24
CA VAL A 7 -22.40 -70.01 -0.71
C VAL A 7 -22.04 -69.61 -2.15
N VAL A 8 -20.88 -70.07 -2.68
CA VAL A 8 -20.74 -71.04 -3.80
C VAL A 8 -19.32 -71.64 -3.76
N ALA A 9 -19.23 -72.96 -3.86
CA ALA A 9 -18.02 -73.72 -4.15
C ALA A 9 -18.19 -74.45 -5.48
N SER A 10 -17.17 -74.49 -6.34
CA SER A 10 -16.83 -75.71 -7.08
C SER A 10 -15.45 -75.66 -7.74
N CYS A 11 -14.88 -76.86 -7.83
CA CYS A 11 -13.57 -77.30 -8.28
C CYS A 11 -13.21 -76.92 -9.74
N SER A 12 -11.91 -76.88 -10.07
CA SER A 12 -11.30 -78.01 -10.80
C SER A 12 -9.81 -77.82 -11.11
N GLU A 13 -9.11 -78.92 -10.83
CA GLU A 13 -7.91 -79.54 -11.39
C GLU A 13 -6.89 -78.78 -12.26
N THR A 14 -5.65 -79.09 -11.92
CA THR A 14 -4.37 -78.82 -12.56
C THR A 14 -4.17 -79.61 -13.87
N VAL A 15 -3.76 -78.94 -14.95
CA VAL A 15 -2.95 -79.55 -16.04
C VAL A 15 -1.92 -78.50 -16.50
N GLY A 16 -0.63 -78.79 -16.30
CA GLY A 16 0.48 -77.96 -16.80
C GLY A 16 0.85 -78.30 -18.25
N PRO A 17 1.39 -77.34 -19.01
CA PRO A 17 2.75 -77.53 -19.55
C PRO A 17 3.52 -76.20 -19.76
N PRO A 18 4.74 -76.22 -20.30
CA PRO A 18 5.99 -76.77 -19.78
C PRO A 18 6.88 -75.66 -19.18
N ALA A 19 7.97 -76.07 -18.54
CA ALA A 19 9.00 -75.17 -18.01
C ALA A 19 10.00 -74.71 -19.09
N GLU A 20 10.49 -73.47 -18.87
CA GLU A 20 11.76 -72.87 -19.34
C GLU A 20 11.83 -72.40 -20.81
N THR A 21 12.46 -71.27 -21.18
CA THR A 21 13.63 -70.55 -20.62
C THR A 21 13.62 -69.05 -21.08
N PRO A 22 14.58 -68.16 -20.72
CA PRO A 22 14.31 -66.83 -20.19
C PRO A 22 14.56 -65.69 -21.20
N THR A 23 13.71 -64.66 -21.17
CA THR A 23 14.06 -63.34 -21.70
C THR A 23 14.00 -62.33 -20.58
N THR A 24 15.17 -61.80 -20.24
CA THR A 24 15.42 -60.76 -19.25
C THR A 24 14.59 -59.53 -19.59
N SER A 25 13.42 -59.39 -18.96
CA SER A 25 12.68 -58.14 -18.92
C SER A 25 13.16 -57.38 -17.69
N THR A 26 13.94 -56.33 -17.94
CA THR A 26 14.32 -55.33 -16.93
C THR A 26 13.05 -54.82 -16.29
N ALA A 27 12.82 -55.17 -15.02
CA ALA A 27 11.76 -54.58 -14.22
C ALA A 27 11.89 -53.04 -14.26
N PRO A 28 10.78 -52.29 -14.41
CA PRO A 28 10.83 -50.86 -14.35
C PRO A 28 11.37 -50.46 -12.97
N THR A 29 12.50 -49.76 -13.00
CA THR A 29 13.07 -49.05 -11.86
C THR A 29 11.94 -48.31 -11.13
N PRO A 30 11.79 -48.49 -9.81
CA PRO A 30 10.80 -47.74 -9.04
C PRO A 30 10.94 -46.25 -9.32
N GLY A 31 9.82 -45.68 -9.76
CA GLY A 31 9.61 -44.36 -10.31
C GLY A 31 10.63 -43.31 -9.89
N ALA A 32 11.33 -42.78 -10.89
CA ALA A 32 11.78 -41.41 -10.85
C ALA A 32 10.56 -40.54 -10.55
N THR A 33 10.48 -40.05 -9.31
CA THR A 33 9.64 -38.92 -8.97
C THR A 33 10.20 -37.76 -9.77
N THR A 34 9.67 -37.52 -10.97
CA THR A 34 9.76 -36.21 -11.59
C THR A 34 9.08 -35.25 -10.64
N THR A 35 9.86 -34.68 -9.73
CA THR A 35 9.53 -33.43 -9.08
C THR A 35 9.38 -32.43 -10.22
N THR A 36 8.14 -32.21 -10.66
CA THR A 36 7.80 -31.01 -11.42
C THR A 36 8.08 -29.85 -10.48
N SER A 37 9.34 -29.39 -10.45
CA SER A 37 9.72 -28.17 -9.74
C SER A 37 8.91 -27.05 -10.35
N THR A 38 8.03 -26.44 -9.56
CA THR A 38 7.29 -25.26 -10.02
C THR A 38 8.32 -24.19 -10.41
N PRO A 39 8.28 -23.67 -11.66
CA PRO A 39 9.28 -22.71 -12.14
C PRO A 39 9.32 -21.50 -11.22
N PRO A 40 10.50 -20.96 -10.84
CA PRO A 40 10.61 -19.87 -9.87
C PRO A 40 9.69 -18.71 -10.26
N PRO A 41 9.03 -18.05 -9.30
CA PRO A 41 8.09 -16.99 -9.62
C PRO A 41 8.84 -15.84 -10.27
N SER A 42 8.15 -15.18 -11.19
CA SER A 42 8.66 -13.99 -11.86
C SER A 42 9.02 -12.93 -10.84
N MET A 43 10.09 -12.19 -11.13
CA MET A 43 10.62 -11.17 -10.24
C MET A 43 11.10 -9.97 -11.04
N THR A 44 10.74 -8.78 -10.56
CA THR A 44 11.17 -7.52 -11.16
C THR A 44 11.78 -6.62 -10.10
N GLY A 45 12.91 -5.99 -10.41
CA GLY A 45 13.61 -5.07 -9.52
C GLY A 45 15.13 -5.14 -9.65
N PRO A 46 15.87 -4.45 -8.77
CA PRO A 46 15.38 -3.68 -7.63
C PRO A 46 14.60 -2.41 -8.04
N LEU A 47 13.70 -1.96 -7.16
CA LEU A 47 13.01 -0.68 -7.31
C LEU A 47 13.98 0.50 -7.23
N GLN A 48 13.67 1.57 -7.96
CA GLN A 48 14.40 2.84 -7.84
C GLN A 48 14.19 3.47 -6.47
N LYS A 49 15.11 4.35 -6.04
CA LYS A 49 15.08 4.95 -4.69
C LYS A 49 13.83 5.78 -4.42
N ASP A 50 13.28 6.44 -5.44
CA ASP A 50 12.11 7.32 -5.38
C ASP A 50 10.78 6.59 -5.69
N TRP A 51 10.78 5.26 -5.60
CA TRP A 51 9.58 4.46 -5.85
C TRP A 51 8.44 4.78 -4.87
N LYS A 52 7.21 4.60 -5.36
CA LYS A 52 5.95 4.78 -4.64
C LYS A 52 4.98 3.68 -5.06
N SER A 53 3.99 3.40 -4.24
CA SER A 53 2.86 2.53 -4.58
C SER A 53 1.55 3.31 -4.62
N TYR A 54 0.71 3.05 -5.61
CA TYR A 54 -0.61 3.67 -5.74
C TYR A 54 -1.51 2.80 -6.62
N GLY A 55 -2.81 2.70 -6.29
CA GLY A 55 -3.80 2.02 -7.13
C GLY A 55 -3.46 0.56 -7.47
N GLY A 56 -2.74 -0.13 -6.58
CA GLY A 56 -2.29 -1.50 -6.81
C GLY A 56 -1.15 -1.64 -7.83
N THR A 57 -0.34 -0.60 -8.03
CA THR A 57 0.91 -0.67 -8.80
C THR A 57 2.05 0.07 -8.10
N ALA A 58 3.27 -0.10 -8.60
CA ALA A 58 4.45 0.65 -8.21
C ALA A 58 4.88 1.60 -9.34
N TYR A 59 5.37 2.79 -8.98
CA TYR A 59 5.88 3.76 -9.95
C TYR A 59 7.02 4.58 -9.35
N PHE A 60 7.81 5.23 -10.20
CA PHE A 60 8.85 6.17 -9.81
C PHE A 60 9.00 7.26 -10.88
N GLY A 61 9.84 8.27 -10.66
CA GLY A 61 10.09 9.36 -11.62
C GLY A 61 9.05 10.49 -11.57
N CYS A 62 8.18 10.50 -10.56
CA CYS A 62 7.32 11.63 -10.21
C CYS A 62 7.78 12.26 -8.89
N PRO A 63 8.25 13.52 -8.91
CA PRO A 63 8.73 14.18 -7.70
C PRO A 63 7.56 14.42 -6.72
N GLU A 64 7.85 14.41 -5.42
CA GLU A 64 6.85 14.72 -4.37
C GLU A 64 6.49 16.20 -4.31
N LYS A 65 7.44 17.05 -4.72
CA LYS A 65 7.30 18.51 -4.71
C LYS A 65 7.51 19.06 -6.10
N PHE A 66 6.99 20.26 -6.32
CA PHE A 66 7.19 20.96 -7.57
C PHE A 66 8.67 21.19 -7.83
N THR A 67 9.13 20.79 -9.02
CA THR A 67 10.52 20.94 -9.45
C THR A 67 10.65 22.16 -10.33
N GLN A 68 11.36 23.19 -9.85
CA GLN A 68 11.65 24.39 -10.63
C GLN A 68 12.88 24.17 -11.52
N SER A 69 12.65 23.86 -12.79
CA SER A 69 13.70 23.68 -13.79
C SER A 69 13.17 23.92 -15.20
N PRO A 70 13.90 24.62 -16.09
CA PRO A 70 13.54 24.70 -17.50
C PRO A 70 13.65 23.36 -18.24
N SER A 71 14.44 22.41 -17.72
CA SER A 71 14.57 21.03 -18.23
C SER A 71 13.66 20.04 -17.51
N VAL A 72 12.70 20.49 -16.72
CA VAL A 72 11.86 19.60 -15.89
C VAL A 72 11.13 18.52 -16.70
N LEU A 73 10.79 18.81 -17.96
CA LEU A 73 10.17 17.85 -18.88
C LEU A 73 11.18 16.87 -19.46
N GLU A 74 12.45 16.91 -19.09
CA GLU A 74 13.47 15.89 -19.31
C GLU A 74 13.69 15.06 -18.05
N ASP A 75 13.59 15.71 -16.89
CA ASP A 75 13.82 15.11 -15.57
C ASP A 75 12.61 14.29 -15.06
N ILE A 76 11.39 14.79 -15.28
CA ILE A 76 10.15 14.08 -14.93
C ILE A 76 9.88 13.00 -15.97
N ARG A 77 10.36 11.80 -15.67
CA ARG A 77 10.23 10.58 -16.50
C ARG A 77 9.58 9.46 -15.70
N PRO A 78 8.26 9.55 -15.44
CA PRO A 78 7.60 8.53 -14.69
C PRO A 78 7.73 7.17 -15.36
N LYS A 79 7.84 6.12 -14.57
CA LYS A 79 7.75 4.73 -15.03
C LYS A 79 6.77 4.02 -14.11
N VAL A 80 5.75 3.43 -14.70
CA VAL A 80 4.69 2.73 -13.98
C VAL A 80 4.80 1.25 -14.27
N PHE A 81 4.72 0.43 -13.23
CA PHE A 81 4.78 -1.00 -13.36
C PHE A 81 3.45 -1.54 -13.92
N ASP A 82 3.50 -2.17 -15.09
CA ASP A 82 2.37 -2.91 -15.62
C ASP A 82 2.34 -4.29 -14.97
N THR A 83 1.40 -4.49 -14.05
CA THR A 83 1.27 -5.72 -13.28
C THR A 83 0.86 -6.92 -14.13
N LYS A 84 0.33 -6.72 -15.34
CA LYS A 84 -0.04 -7.82 -16.25
C LYS A 84 1.18 -8.37 -16.99
N THR A 85 2.10 -7.49 -17.40
CA THR A 85 3.30 -7.87 -18.16
C THR A 85 4.54 -8.03 -17.28
N GLY A 86 4.53 -7.50 -16.05
CA GLY A 86 5.68 -7.49 -15.16
C GLY A 86 6.79 -6.52 -15.58
N GLN A 87 6.48 -5.56 -16.45
CA GLN A 87 7.43 -4.60 -17.02
C GLN A 87 7.05 -3.16 -16.69
N TYR A 88 8.03 -2.26 -16.73
CA TYR A 88 7.77 -0.83 -16.60
C TYR A 88 7.38 -0.21 -17.95
N VAL A 89 6.30 0.55 -17.94
CA VAL A 89 5.87 1.39 -19.06
C VAL A 89 6.17 2.85 -18.78
N ALA A 90 6.56 3.59 -19.82
CA ALA A 90 6.79 5.02 -19.75
C ALA A 90 5.58 5.75 -20.38
N PRO A 91 4.85 6.57 -19.60
CA PRO A 91 3.78 7.40 -20.11
C PRO A 91 4.33 8.52 -21.02
N GLY A 92 3.42 9.17 -21.75
CA GLY A 92 3.72 10.26 -22.64
C GLY A 92 4.24 11.46 -21.86
N VAL A 93 5.06 12.26 -22.52
CA VAL A 93 5.63 13.48 -21.95
C VAL A 93 4.81 14.66 -22.44
N PRO A 94 4.45 15.63 -21.57
CA PRO A 94 3.82 16.87 -21.99
C PRO A 94 4.58 17.57 -23.12
N ALA A 95 3.84 18.14 -24.07
CA ALA A 95 4.35 19.00 -25.13
C ALA A 95 3.75 20.40 -24.98
N PRO A 96 4.41 21.31 -24.23
CA PRO A 96 3.95 22.69 -24.10
C PRO A 96 3.84 23.39 -25.46
N PRO A 97 2.92 24.37 -25.59
CA PRO A 97 2.80 25.15 -26.82
C PRO A 97 4.13 25.79 -27.24
N ALA A 98 4.36 25.86 -28.56
CA ALA A 98 5.57 26.44 -29.11
C ALA A 98 5.74 27.90 -28.66
N GLY A 99 6.96 28.26 -28.23
CA GLY A 99 7.29 29.60 -27.75
C GLY A 99 7.02 29.85 -26.26
N GLU A 100 6.44 28.89 -25.53
CA GLU A 100 6.31 28.97 -24.08
C GLU A 100 7.55 28.39 -23.37
N ARG A 101 8.14 29.18 -22.46
CA ARG A 101 9.27 28.72 -21.65
C ARG A 101 8.76 28.03 -20.39
N VAL A 102 9.06 26.75 -20.27
CA VAL A 102 8.80 25.95 -19.08
C VAL A 102 9.67 26.45 -17.92
N THR A 103 9.07 26.57 -16.74
CA THR A 103 9.75 27.01 -15.52
C THR A 103 9.77 25.91 -14.45
N GLY A 104 8.92 24.89 -14.57
CA GLY A 104 8.91 23.75 -13.67
C GLY A 104 7.71 22.84 -13.86
N GLY A 105 7.64 21.79 -13.05
CA GLY A 105 6.56 20.82 -13.10
C GLY A 105 6.54 19.81 -11.95
N ILE A 106 5.48 19.03 -11.91
CA ILE A 106 5.26 17.89 -11.00
C ILE A 106 4.34 16.88 -11.71
N CYS A 107 4.38 15.61 -11.28
CA CYS A 107 3.39 14.63 -11.73
C CYS A 107 2.88 13.75 -10.59
N ALA A 108 1.70 13.18 -10.81
CA ALA A 108 1.09 12.20 -9.94
C ALA A 108 0.41 11.10 -10.79
N LEU A 109 0.37 9.89 -10.25
CA LEU A 109 -0.40 8.78 -10.79
C LEU A 109 -1.81 8.86 -10.22
N ALA A 110 -2.86 8.90 -11.04
CA ALA A 110 -4.23 9.14 -10.60
C ALA A 110 -5.21 8.11 -11.18
N GLY A 111 -6.38 7.99 -10.56
CA GLY A 111 -7.46 7.12 -11.01
C GLY A 111 -7.51 5.78 -10.28
N THR A 112 -8.12 4.80 -10.92
CA THR A 112 -8.27 3.44 -10.37
C THR A 112 -7.35 2.47 -11.13
N ALA A 113 -7.20 1.24 -10.62
CA ALA A 113 -6.41 0.20 -11.27
C ALA A 113 -6.82 -0.05 -12.74
N ASP A 114 -8.11 0.12 -13.06
CA ASP A 114 -8.66 -0.11 -14.41
C ASP A 114 -8.65 1.13 -15.31
N ASP A 115 -8.41 2.32 -14.76
CA ASP A 115 -8.43 3.60 -15.47
C ASP A 115 -7.33 4.53 -14.94
N MET A 116 -6.11 4.00 -14.94
CA MET A 116 -4.94 4.68 -14.39
C MET A 116 -4.39 5.71 -15.39
N ARG A 117 -4.02 6.89 -14.87
CA ARG A 117 -3.52 8.02 -15.67
C ARG A 117 -2.32 8.65 -15.00
N VAL A 118 -1.42 9.24 -15.80
CA VAL A 118 -0.41 10.14 -15.26
C VAL A 118 -0.84 11.57 -15.54
N VAL A 119 -0.96 12.35 -14.47
CA VAL A 119 -1.29 13.77 -14.53
C VAL A 119 -0.02 14.57 -14.27
N TYR A 120 0.34 15.41 -15.23
CA TYR A 120 1.42 16.38 -15.11
C TYR A 120 0.81 17.76 -14.87
N LEU A 121 1.45 18.52 -13.99
CA LEU A 121 1.25 19.95 -13.86
C LEU A 121 2.53 20.63 -14.29
N VAL A 122 2.46 21.47 -15.33
CA VAL A 122 3.61 22.19 -15.89
C VAL A 122 3.38 23.68 -15.77
N ALA A 123 4.34 24.39 -15.17
CA ALA A 123 4.33 25.85 -15.13
C ALA A 123 5.21 26.42 -16.26
N THR A 124 4.76 27.56 -16.75
CA THR A 124 5.50 28.44 -17.65
C THR A 124 5.63 29.82 -17.00
N GLU A 125 6.29 30.76 -17.67
CA GLU A 125 6.36 32.15 -17.19
C GLU A 125 4.98 32.83 -17.03
N LYS A 126 3.92 32.31 -17.69
CA LYS A 126 2.62 32.99 -17.76
C LYS A 126 1.46 32.21 -17.15
N LYS A 127 1.55 30.88 -17.07
CA LYS A 127 0.42 30.01 -16.73
C LYS A 127 0.85 28.64 -16.23
N ALA A 128 -0.10 27.95 -15.59
CA ALA A 128 -0.01 26.53 -15.27
C ALA A 128 -0.91 25.73 -16.22
N THR A 129 -0.41 24.62 -16.76
CA THR A 129 -1.17 23.71 -17.63
C THR A 129 -1.08 22.30 -17.07
N ALA A 130 -2.23 21.64 -16.94
CA ALA A 130 -2.29 20.23 -16.61
C ALA A 130 -2.48 19.37 -17.86
N TYR A 131 -1.84 18.20 -17.86
CA TYR A 131 -1.90 17.20 -18.92
C TYR A 131 -2.20 15.86 -18.28
N ALA A 132 -3.18 15.13 -18.79
CA ALA A 132 -3.45 13.75 -18.38
C ALA A 132 -3.14 12.81 -19.55
N PHE A 133 -2.38 11.75 -19.27
CA PHE A 133 -2.05 10.70 -20.22
C PHE A 133 -2.63 9.37 -19.76
N ASP A 134 -3.24 8.63 -20.69
CA ASP A 134 -3.68 7.26 -20.45
C ASP A 134 -2.46 6.34 -20.43
N LEU A 135 -2.32 5.52 -19.38
CA LEU A 135 -1.19 4.60 -19.27
C LEU A 135 -1.25 3.41 -20.22
N ARG A 136 -2.44 3.02 -20.69
CA ARG A 136 -2.65 1.89 -21.60
C ARG A 136 -2.33 2.25 -23.04
N THR A 137 -2.80 3.42 -23.47
CA THR A 137 -2.64 3.85 -24.87
C THR A 137 -1.43 4.76 -25.07
N ASN A 138 -0.88 5.27 -23.98
CA ASN A 138 0.16 6.29 -23.97
C ASN A 138 -0.22 7.61 -24.67
N GLN A 139 -1.51 7.81 -24.93
CA GLN A 139 -2.00 8.99 -25.62
C GLN A 139 -2.38 10.10 -24.64
N PRO A 140 -2.21 11.38 -25.03
CA PRO A 140 -2.77 12.49 -24.27
C PRO A 140 -4.30 12.36 -24.26
N LEU A 141 -4.89 12.35 -23.08
CA LEU A 141 -6.34 12.31 -22.88
C LEU A 141 -6.92 13.72 -22.87
N VAL A 142 -6.32 14.59 -22.07
CA VAL A 142 -6.78 15.97 -21.89
C VAL A 142 -5.60 16.87 -21.55
N THR A 143 -5.63 18.06 -22.12
CA THR A 143 -4.72 19.16 -21.81
C THR A 143 -5.57 20.36 -21.44
N LYS A 144 -5.27 21.01 -20.31
CA LYS A 144 -6.05 22.13 -19.81
C LYS A 144 -5.18 23.18 -19.15
N GLU A 145 -5.30 24.41 -19.64
CA GLU A 145 -4.78 25.57 -18.91
C GLU A 145 -5.62 25.76 -17.64
N LEU A 146 -4.95 25.75 -16.49
CA LEU A 146 -5.62 25.83 -15.21
C LEU A 146 -5.88 27.27 -14.84
N GLN A 147 -7.16 27.57 -14.61
CA GLN A 147 -7.61 28.87 -14.11
C GLN A 147 -7.91 28.76 -12.62
N PRO A 148 -7.76 29.87 -11.86
CA PRO A 148 -8.24 29.92 -10.49
C PRO A 148 -9.72 29.52 -10.41
N PRO A 149 -10.13 28.76 -9.37
CA PRO A 149 -11.51 28.28 -9.27
C PRO A 149 -12.51 29.43 -9.09
N ASN A 150 -12.06 30.57 -8.56
CA ASN A 150 -12.83 31.79 -8.44
C ASN A 150 -12.01 33.02 -8.92
N PRO A 151 -12.64 34.05 -9.52
CA PRO A 151 -11.92 35.22 -10.06
C PRO A 151 -11.14 36.05 -9.04
N GLY A 152 -11.48 35.95 -7.74
CA GLY A 152 -10.78 36.63 -6.66
C GLY A 152 -9.44 36.00 -6.27
N LEU A 153 -9.09 34.87 -6.89
CA LEU A 153 -7.93 34.06 -6.54
C LEU A 153 -6.83 34.18 -7.59
N LYS A 154 -5.59 34.08 -7.12
CA LYS A 154 -4.38 34.11 -7.95
C LYS A 154 -3.54 32.89 -7.64
N LEU A 155 -2.76 32.46 -8.63
CA LEU A 155 -1.75 31.43 -8.40
C LEU A 155 -0.67 31.93 -7.43
N THR A 156 -0.29 31.07 -6.49
CA THR A 156 0.86 31.27 -5.61
C THR A 156 2.18 30.97 -6.35
N GLY A 157 3.31 31.23 -5.69
CA GLY A 157 4.61 30.75 -6.17
C GLY A 157 4.62 29.22 -6.30
N PRO A 158 5.18 28.68 -7.39
CA PRO A 158 5.10 27.24 -7.66
C PRO A 158 5.99 26.38 -6.75
N ASP A 159 6.93 26.98 -6.01
CA ASP A 159 7.77 26.31 -5.01
C ASP A 159 6.99 25.62 -3.88
N GLU A 160 5.80 26.11 -3.56
CA GLU A 160 4.95 25.53 -2.50
C GLU A 160 3.89 24.56 -3.02
N TRP A 161 3.78 24.39 -4.35
CA TRP A 161 2.75 23.54 -4.95
C TRP A 161 2.99 22.06 -4.65
N GLY A 162 1.93 21.39 -4.21
CA GLY A 162 1.84 19.94 -4.11
C GLY A 162 0.86 19.38 -5.14
N LEU A 163 1.13 18.20 -5.65
CA LEU A 163 0.20 17.44 -6.49
C LEU A 163 0.06 16.04 -5.91
N ALA A 164 -1.11 15.74 -5.38
CA ALA A 164 -1.40 14.45 -4.77
C ALA A 164 -2.43 13.67 -5.58
N ALA A 165 -2.25 12.36 -5.61
CA ALA A 165 -3.05 11.41 -6.35
C ALA A 165 -4.36 11.06 -5.63
N THR A 166 -5.47 11.01 -6.36
CA THR A 166 -6.76 10.51 -5.83
C THR A 166 -7.45 9.58 -6.82
N ALA A 167 -8.35 8.72 -6.34
CA ALA A 167 -9.07 7.76 -7.17
C ALA A 167 -9.95 8.43 -8.25
N SER A 168 -10.33 9.70 -8.07
CA SER A 168 -11.14 10.47 -9.01
C SER A 168 -10.36 11.53 -9.80
N GLY A 169 -9.06 11.72 -9.53
CA GLY A 169 -8.24 12.75 -10.16
C GLY A 169 -7.01 13.14 -9.36
N VAL A 170 -6.78 14.44 -9.20
CA VAL A 170 -5.63 14.96 -8.44
C VAL A 170 -6.03 16.12 -7.54
N ALA A 171 -5.38 16.20 -6.38
CA ALA A 171 -5.43 17.37 -5.52
C ALA A 171 -4.25 18.29 -5.81
N TRP A 172 -4.53 19.52 -6.20
CA TRP A 172 -3.54 20.57 -6.32
C TRP A 172 -3.54 21.41 -5.04
N VAL A 173 -2.47 21.26 -4.26
CA VAL A 173 -2.35 21.81 -2.91
C VAL A 173 -1.43 23.03 -2.91
N ASN A 174 -1.77 24.03 -2.09
CA ASN A 174 -1.15 25.35 -1.94
C ASN A 174 -1.05 26.16 -3.24
N ALA A 175 -1.95 25.90 -4.20
CA ALA A 175 -1.91 26.48 -5.53
C ALA A 175 -2.40 27.93 -5.64
N PHE A 176 -3.31 28.35 -4.75
CA PHE A 176 -4.02 29.61 -4.89
C PHE A 176 -3.98 30.47 -3.62
N THR A 177 -4.13 31.77 -3.82
CA THR A 177 -4.28 32.76 -2.76
C THR A 177 -5.22 33.89 -3.16
N ASP A 178 -5.89 34.51 -2.18
CA ASP A 178 -6.68 35.74 -2.39
C ASP A 178 -5.84 37.03 -2.45
N GLY A 179 -4.51 36.93 -2.29
CA GLY A 179 -3.57 38.04 -2.39
C GLY A 179 -3.55 38.99 -1.18
N ARG A 180 -4.25 38.68 -0.09
CA ARG A 180 -4.30 39.54 1.11
C ARG A 180 -3.19 39.19 2.13
N GLY A 181 -1.93 39.53 1.83
CA GLY A 181 -0.84 39.79 2.80
C GLY A 181 -0.45 38.71 3.85
N ALA A 182 -1.18 37.61 3.90
CA ALA A 182 -0.99 36.38 4.66
C ALA A 182 -1.52 35.25 3.75
N PRO A 183 -1.07 33.99 3.90
CA PRO A 183 -1.46 32.92 2.99
C PRO A 183 -2.93 32.56 3.19
N SER A 184 -3.79 33.27 2.45
CA SER A 184 -5.24 33.14 2.46
C SER A 184 -5.74 32.25 1.31
N PRO A 185 -6.82 31.48 1.53
CA PRO A 185 -7.34 30.37 0.71
C PRO A 185 -7.79 30.66 -0.74
N PRO A 186 -8.03 29.64 -1.60
CA PRO A 186 -8.06 28.21 -1.34
C PRO A 186 -6.71 27.53 -1.50
N ARG A 187 -6.45 26.61 -0.58
CA ARG A 187 -5.19 25.87 -0.52
C ARG A 187 -5.32 24.47 -1.06
N THR A 188 -6.52 23.96 -1.35
CA THR A 188 -6.69 22.67 -2.00
C THR A 188 -7.74 22.79 -3.09
N VAL A 189 -7.41 22.35 -4.30
CA VAL A 189 -8.35 22.23 -5.42
C VAL A 189 -8.29 20.82 -5.94
N ILE A 190 -9.43 20.14 -6.01
CA ILE A 190 -9.50 18.80 -6.61
C ILE A 190 -9.88 18.94 -8.08
N LEU A 191 -9.01 18.46 -8.95
CA LEU A 191 -9.22 18.38 -10.39
C LEU A 191 -9.71 16.98 -10.76
N SER A 192 -10.74 16.90 -11.60
CA SER A 192 -11.22 15.64 -12.16
C SER A 192 -10.14 14.99 -13.03
N GLY A 193 -9.95 13.69 -12.87
CA GLY A 193 -9.06 12.92 -13.73
C GLY A 193 -9.55 12.79 -15.17
N SER A 194 -10.83 13.05 -15.46
CA SER A 194 -11.41 12.87 -16.80
C SER A 194 -11.18 14.07 -17.72
N ASP A 195 -11.30 15.28 -17.19
CA ASP A 195 -11.28 16.53 -17.99
C ASP A 195 -10.48 17.67 -17.32
N LEU A 196 -9.82 17.39 -16.20
CA LEU A 196 -9.03 18.34 -15.41
C LEU A 196 -9.85 19.58 -14.96
N SER A 197 -11.19 19.50 -14.94
CA SER A 197 -12.03 20.52 -14.35
C SER A 197 -11.96 20.50 -12.82
N THR A 198 -12.08 21.68 -12.21
CA THR A 198 -12.27 21.76 -10.77
C THR A 198 -13.57 21.08 -10.39
N MET A 199 -13.49 20.03 -9.57
CA MET A 199 -14.66 19.37 -8.99
C MET A 199 -15.13 20.14 -7.75
N TRP A 200 -14.18 20.51 -6.88
CA TRP A 200 -14.41 21.29 -5.67
C TRP A 200 -13.08 21.84 -5.15
N ASP A 201 -13.15 22.81 -4.24
CA ASP A 201 -12.01 23.43 -3.56
C ASP A 201 -12.27 23.60 -2.06
N ASP A 202 -11.19 23.75 -1.29
CA ASP A 202 -11.23 23.99 0.15
C ASP A 202 -10.23 25.07 0.57
N PRO A 203 -10.59 25.93 1.54
CA PRO A 203 -9.69 26.93 2.06
C PRO A 203 -8.45 26.37 2.76
N GLN A 204 -8.51 25.16 3.31
CA GLN A 204 -7.42 24.55 4.06
C GLN A 204 -6.53 23.68 3.16
N PRO A 205 -5.22 23.59 3.47
CA PRO A 205 -4.36 22.64 2.80
C PRO A 205 -4.72 21.23 3.28
N ALA A 206 -4.90 20.31 2.35
CA ALA A 206 -5.21 18.93 2.68
C ALA A 206 -3.95 18.06 2.78
N GLN A 207 -4.05 17.00 3.59
CA GLN A 207 -3.27 15.78 3.37
C GLN A 207 -4.11 14.81 2.54
N VAL A 208 -3.50 14.19 1.53
CA VAL A 208 -4.25 13.52 0.47
C VAL A 208 -3.67 12.13 0.22
N TRP A 209 -4.55 11.14 0.25
CA TRP A 209 -4.31 9.76 -0.16
C TRP A 209 -5.27 9.37 -1.28
N GLN A 210 -5.23 8.11 -1.69
CA GLN A 210 -5.99 7.62 -2.83
C GLN A 210 -7.50 7.85 -2.64
N ASP A 211 -8.04 7.52 -1.48
CA ASP A 211 -9.50 7.51 -1.24
C ASP A 211 -9.95 8.48 -0.15
N VAL A 212 -9.03 9.29 0.36
CA VAL A 212 -9.24 10.20 1.48
C VAL A 212 -8.50 11.51 1.30
N VAL A 213 -9.22 12.60 1.59
CA VAL A 213 -8.70 13.96 1.71
C VAL A 213 -8.95 14.41 3.14
N ALA A 214 -7.88 14.67 3.89
CA ALA A 214 -7.93 15.07 5.29
C ALA A 214 -7.64 16.56 5.45
N PHE A 215 -8.47 17.25 6.22
CA PHE A 215 -8.31 18.65 6.56
C PHE A 215 -8.17 18.84 8.06
N GLN A 216 -7.20 19.64 8.48
CA GLN A 216 -7.20 20.22 9.81
C GLN A 216 -8.20 21.39 9.83
N ARG A 217 -9.14 21.36 10.77
CA ARG A 217 -10.12 22.44 10.98
C ARG A 217 -9.73 23.26 12.22
N ASN A 218 -10.42 24.38 12.43
CA ASN A 218 -10.22 25.20 13.63
C ASN A 218 -10.50 24.39 14.92
N THR A 219 -11.45 23.45 14.84
CA THR A 219 -11.73 22.44 15.85
C THR A 219 -11.57 21.06 15.20
N GLY A 220 -10.62 20.28 15.70
CA GLY A 220 -10.35 18.92 15.22
C GLY A 220 -10.03 18.80 13.72
N GLY A 221 -10.51 17.71 13.13
CA GLY A 221 -10.21 17.31 11.76
C GLY A 221 -11.42 16.80 11.01
N GLU A 222 -11.34 16.83 9.69
CA GLU A 222 -12.38 16.34 8.79
C GLU A 222 -11.77 15.45 7.70
N LEU A 223 -12.41 14.32 7.44
CA LEU A 223 -12.13 13.41 6.33
C LEU A 223 -13.20 13.57 5.26
N ARG A 224 -12.76 13.68 4.01
CA ARG A 224 -13.61 13.66 2.83
C ARG A 224 -13.17 12.59 1.85
N ARG A 225 -14.10 12.13 1.03
CA ARG A 225 -13.78 11.41 -0.20
C ARG A 225 -13.24 12.39 -1.26
N PRO A 226 -12.47 11.91 -2.25
CA PRO A 226 -12.01 12.73 -3.37
C PRO A 226 -13.11 13.43 -4.18
N ASN A 227 -14.35 12.95 -4.13
CA ASN A 227 -15.51 13.59 -4.76
C ASN A 227 -16.10 14.76 -3.93
N GLY A 228 -15.58 15.03 -2.73
CA GLY A 228 -16.02 16.10 -1.83
C GLY A 228 -17.01 15.67 -0.74
N GLU A 229 -17.47 14.41 -0.73
CA GLU A 229 -18.34 13.87 0.34
C GLU A 229 -17.59 13.87 1.68
N ALA A 230 -18.10 14.61 2.67
CA ALA A 230 -17.62 14.50 4.04
C ALA A 230 -18.04 13.16 4.65
N ILE A 231 -17.08 12.41 5.20
CA ILE A 231 -17.30 11.04 5.70
C ILE A 231 -17.06 10.91 7.20
N TYR A 232 -16.23 11.77 7.78
CA TYR A 232 -15.97 11.76 9.22
C TYR A 232 -15.45 13.12 9.67
N GLN A 233 -15.94 13.61 10.80
CA GLN A 233 -15.46 14.83 11.42
C GLN A 233 -15.58 14.66 12.94
N ASP A 234 -14.52 15.03 13.65
CA ASP A 234 -14.47 14.91 15.10
C ASP A 234 -13.50 15.98 15.65
N ASP A 235 -13.95 16.71 16.67
CA ASP A 235 -13.22 17.83 17.28
C ASP A 235 -11.95 17.36 18.03
N ASP A 236 -11.87 16.07 18.36
CA ASP A 236 -10.75 15.46 19.07
C ASP A 236 -9.61 15.04 18.13
N ILE A 237 -9.81 15.06 16.81
CA ILE A 237 -8.77 14.69 15.85
C ILE A 237 -7.60 15.69 15.93
N GLN A 238 -6.42 15.18 16.26
CA GLN A 238 -5.17 15.95 16.31
C GLN A 238 -4.40 15.85 14.98
N SER A 239 -4.40 14.67 14.37
CA SER A 239 -3.81 14.45 13.06
C SER A 239 -4.42 13.24 12.38
N VAL A 240 -4.31 13.23 11.05
CA VAL A 240 -4.58 12.06 10.22
C VAL A 240 -3.22 11.57 9.75
N ASP A 241 -2.86 10.35 10.12
CA ASP A 241 -1.47 9.89 10.02
C ASP A 241 -1.20 9.09 8.73
N GLY A 242 -2.25 8.57 8.09
CA GLY A 242 -2.11 7.75 6.90
C GLY A 242 -3.39 7.04 6.46
N GLU A 243 -3.43 6.69 5.18
CA GLU A 243 -4.32 5.65 4.65
C GLU A 243 -3.55 4.32 4.61
N LEU A 244 -4.12 3.29 5.25
CA LEU A 244 -3.65 1.91 5.18
C LEU A 244 -4.54 1.16 4.17
N SER A 245 -3.92 0.52 3.20
CA SER A 245 -4.63 -0.18 2.13
C SER A 245 -3.99 -1.55 1.86
N ASP A 246 -4.80 -2.61 1.84
CA ASP A 246 -4.40 -3.92 1.33
C ASP A 246 -5.58 -4.57 0.61
N GLY A 247 -5.47 -4.66 -0.72
CA GLY A 247 -6.57 -5.10 -1.57
C GLY A 247 -7.84 -4.25 -1.35
N PRO A 248 -8.98 -4.86 -0.98
CA PRO A 248 -10.23 -4.13 -0.74
C PRO A 248 -10.29 -3.43 0.63
N ASP A 249 -9.46 -3.84 1.59
CA ASP A 249 -9.52 -3.32 2.96
C ASP A 249 -8.78 -1.98 3.02
N LYS A 250 -9.47 -0.93 3.52
CA LYS A 250 -8.92 0.43 3.61
C LYS A 250 -9.29 1.11 4.92
N LEU A 251 -8.28 1.51 5.67
CA LEU A 251 -8.42 2.19 6.95
C LEU A 251 -7.70 3.54 6.93
N VAL A 252 -8.22 4.50 7.66
CA VAL A 252 -7.53 5.77 7.94
C VAL A 252 -7.03 5.72 9.37
N LYS A 253 -5.72 5.89 9.56
CA LYS A 253 -5.12 6.01 10.88
C LYS A 253 -5.26 7.46 11.36
N ILE A 254 -5.83 7.64 12.53
CA ILE A 254 -6.16 8.94 13.11
C ILE A 254 -5.55 9.02 14.51
N THR A 255 -4.82 10.08 14.81
CA THR A 255 -4.43 10.41 16.18
C THR A 255 -5.49 11.34 16.78
N ARG A 256 -6.00 10.97 17.95
CA ARG A 256 -7.03 11.69 18.72
C ARG A 256 -6.46 12.22 20.03
N ARG A 257 -7.07 13.29 20.53
CA ARG A 257 -6.91 13.78 21.89
C ARG A 257 -8.08 13.30 22.73
N ASP A 258 -7.84 12.41 23.67
CA ASP A 258 -8.90 11.91 24.53
C ASP A 258 -9.20 12.89 25.67
N PRO A 259 -10.45 12.96 26.14
CA PRO A 259 -10.82 13.77 27.29
C PRO A 259 -10.09 13.26 28.55
N GLY A 260 -9.24 14.12 29.12
CA GLY A 260 -8.45 13.83 30.32
C GLY A 260 -7.75 15.08 30.85
N SER A 261 -7.28 15.03 32.10
CA SER A 261 -6.45 16.09 32.70
C SER A 261 -5.20 15.48 33.35
N PRO A 262 -4.03 15.55 32.68
CA PRO A 262 -3.78 16.16 31.37
C PRO A 262 -4.42 15.37 30.20
N PRO A 263 -4.66 15.99 29.04
CA PRO A 263 -5.13 15.28 27.85
C PRO A 263 -4.13 14.20 27.43
N VAL A 264 -4.64 13.02 27.10
CA VAL A 264 -3.83 11.91 26.57
C VAL A 264 -4.14 11.71 25.10
N MET A 265 -3.21 11.07 24.39
CA MET A 265 -3.37 10.81 22.96
C MET A 265 -3.75 9.34 22.76
N SER A 266 -4.60 9.09 21.77
CA SER A 266 -4.91 7.74 21.29
C SER A 266 -4.86 7.67 19.77
N THR A 267 -4.74 6.45 19.25
CA THR A 267 -4.80 6.14 17.83
C THR A 267 -6.09 5.39 17.55
N ALA A 268 -6.89 5.90 16.62
CA ALA A 268 -8.10 5.27 16.12
C ALA A 268 -7.94 4.92 14.64
N PHE A 269 -8.75 3.98 14.15
CA PHE A 269 -8.77 3.57 12.75
C PHE A 269 -10.18 3.71 12.21
N TYR A 270 -10.36 4.52 11.16
CA TYR A 270 -11.65 4.69 10.49
C TYR A 270 -11.70 3.79 9.25
N ASP A 271 -12.65 2.88 9.19
CA ASP A 271 -12.88 2.00 8.05
C ASP A 271 -13.65 2.75 6.96
N LEU A 272 -13.02 2.90 5.79
CA LEU A 272 -13.61 3.62 4.67
C LEU A 272 -14.81 2.91 4.06
N ASN A 273 -14.81 1.58 4.07
CA ASN A 273 -15.89 0.78 3.49
C ASN A 273 -17.08 0.72 4.45
N ALA A 274 -16.83 0.49 5.74
CA ALA A 274 -17.86 0.44 6.77
C ALA A 274 -18.37 1.83 7.19
N LYS A 275 -17.61 2.89 6.88
CA LYS A 275 -17.87 4.28 7.29
C LYS A 275 -17.99 4.44 8.81
N SER A 276 -17.17 3.73 9.57
CA SER A 276 -17.17 3.77 11.04
C SER A 276 -15.77 3.59 11.61
N LEU A 277 -15.56 3.99 12.86
CA LEU A 277 -14.37 3.60 13.59
C LEU A 277 -14.34 2.08 13.79
N VAL A 278 -13.14 1.51 13.76
CA VAL A 278 -12.89 0.10 14.06
C VAL A 278 -12.86 -0.07 15.57
N THR A 279 -13.76 -0.88 16.10
CA THR A 279 -13.69 -1.36 17.49
C THR A 279 -12.62 -2.46 17.59
N ILE A 280 -11.66 -2.24 18.49
CA ILE A 280 -10.52 -3.10 18.76
C ILE A 280 -10.60 -3.56 20.22
N GLY A 281 -10.94 -4.85 20.42
CA GLY A 281 -11.34 -5.35 21.73
C GLY A 281 -12.59 -4.63 22.22
N ASP A 282 -12.48 -3.95 23.36
CA ASP A 282 -13.58 -3.21 24.01
C ASP A 282 -13.51 -1.69 23.79
N SER A 283 -12.60 -1.21 22.92
CA SER A 283 -12.33 0.21 22.68
C SER A 283 -12.29 0.55 21.19
N ASP A 284 -12.65 1.77 20.83
CA ASP A 284 -12.50 2.29 19.45
C ASP A 284 -11.13 2.97 19.22
N SER A 285 -10.24 2.91 20.20
CA SER A 285 -8.89 3.48 20.13
C SER A 285 -7.85 2.65 20.90
N ILE A 286 -6.60 2.81 20.49
CA ILE A 286 -5.40 2.27 21.14
C ILE A 286 -4.65 3.42 21.80
N SER A 287 -4.15 3.21 23.03
CA SER A 287 -3.37 4.21 23.75
C SER A 287 -2.15 4.70 22.96
N GLY A 288 -1.94 6.01 22.95
CA GLY A 288 -0.76 6.68 22.37
C GLY A 288 -0.95 7.18 20.95
N ALA A 289 -0.10 8.14 20.58
CA ALA A 289 0.04 8.66 19.23
C ALA A 289 1.26 8.05 18.52
N GLY A 290 1.34 8.24 17.21
CA GLY A 290 2.54 7.91 16.42
C GLY A 290 2.84 6.40 16.34
N LEU A 291 1.86 5.55 16.60
CA LEU A 291 2.03 4.08 16.59
C LEU A 291 2.36 3.61 15.17
N ALA A 292 3.24 2.62 15.00
CA ALA A 292 3.41 1.99 13.70
C ALA A 292 2.21 1.08 13.43
N ALA A 293 1.69 1.08 12.21
CA ALA A 293 0.55 0.25 11.84
C ALA A 293 0.70 -0.28 10.41
N THR A 294 0.18 -1.49 10.16
CA THR A 294 0.15 -2.11 8.83
C THR A 294 -1.12 -2.92 8.70
N LEU A 295 -1.76 -2.83 7.53
CA LEU A 295 -2.92 -3.62 7.18
C LEU A 295 -2.47 -4.73 6.23
N SER A 296 -2.79 -5.99 6.54
CA SER A 296 -2.51 -7.11 5.66
C SER A 296 -3.53 -8.23 5.85
N ASP A 297 -4.12 -8.72 4.76
CA ASP A 297 -5.05 -9.85 4.72
C ASP A 297 -6.23 -9.72 5.70
N GLY A 298 -6.82 -8.52 5.77
CA GLY A 298 -7.91 -8.21 6.70
C GLY A 298 -7.49 -8.15 8.17
N LYS A 299 -6.20 -8.03 8.46
CA LYS A 299 -5.65 -7.93 9.81
C LYS A 299 -4.87 -6.64 9.98
N LEU A 300 -5.13 -5.96 11.09
CA LEU A 300 -4.49 -4.72 11.47
C LEU A 300 -3.40 -5.02 12.51
N PHE A 301 -2.14 -4.86 12.11
CA PHE A 301 -1.01 -4.86 13.02
C PHE A 301 -0.77 -3.46 13.58
N VAL A 302 -0.51 -3.37 14.88
CA VAL A 302 -0.14 -2.13 15.58
C VAL A 302 1.05 -2.40 16.49
N ASP A 303 2.07 -1.53 16.44
CA ASP A 303 3.23 -1.54 17.33
C ASP A 303 3.35 -0.18 18.04
N GLY A 304 3.11 -0.20 19.35
CA GLY A 304 3.20 0.97 20.24
C GLY A 304 4.48 1.02 21.07
N ARG A 305 5.35 0.01 21.00
CA ARG A 305 6.53 -0.11 21.89
C ARG A 305 7.48 1.08 21.80
N ASN A 306 7.61 1.66 20.62
CA ASN A 306 8.51 2.80 20.34
C ASN A 306 7.82 4.16 20.51
N SER A 307 6.57 4.22 20.98
CA SER A 307 5.87 5.47 21.26
C SER A 307 6.05 5.86 22.72
N ASP A 308 6.48 7.09 22.98
CA ASP A 308 6.62 7.64 24.33
C ASP A 308 5.26 7.93 24.99
N THR A 309 4.17 7.88 24.22
CA THR A 309 2.81 8.24 24.68
C THR A 309 1.87 7.04 24.78
N SER A 310 2.34 5.85 24.42
CA SER A 310 1.52 4.64 24.38
C SER A 310 1.70 3.76 25.62
N GLN A 311 0.66 3.12 26.10
CA GLN A 311 0.77 1.97 27.02
C GLN A 311 0.63 0.63 26.29
N PHE A 312 0.44 0.68 24.97
CA PHE A 312 0.27 -0.50 24.13
C PHE A 312 1.63 -1.11 23.79
N GLY A 313 1.74 -2.44 23.91
CA GLY A 313 2.89 -3.18 23.38
C GLY A 313 2.73 -3.33 21.87
N PHE A 314 2.27 -4.49 21.43
CA PHE A 314 1.92 -4.71 20.03
C PHE A 314 0.82 -5.76 19.90
N GLY A 315 0.16 -5.81 18.75
CA GLY A 315 -0.84 -6.83 18.47
C GLY A 315 -1.27 -6.88 17.02
N VAL A 316 -1.92 -7.98 16.66
CA VAL A 316 -2.57 -8.17 15.34
C VAL A 316 -4.06 -8.41 15.58
N TRP A 317 -4.86 -7.43 15.21
CA TRP A 317 -6.32 -7.48 15.30
C TRP A 317 -6.91 -7.98 13.98
N ASN A 318 -7.67 -9.06 14.03
CA ASN A 318 -8.37 -9.59 12.87
C ASN A 318 -9.72 -8.87 12.70
N LEU A 319 -9.85 -8.09 11.63
CA LEU A 319 -11.03 -7.23 11.39
C LEU A 319 -12.31 -8.07 11.16
N ARG A 320 -12.16 -9.30 10.66
CA ARG A 320 -13.28 -10.18 10.32
C ARG A 320 -13.77 -10.96 11.54
N THR A 321 -12.85 -11.58 12.28
CA THR A 321 -13.20 -12.39 13.46
C THR A 321 -13.37 -11.54 14.72
N ARG A 322 -12.92 -10.28 14.69
CA ARG A 322 -12.91 -9.36 15.85
C ARG A 322 -12.20 -9.98 17.04
N HIS A 323 -11.03 -10.55 16.78
CA HIS A 323 -10.19 -11.16 17.79
C HIS A 323 -8.73 -10.75 17.60
N TRP A 324 -7.98 -10.78 18.70
CA TRP A 324 -6.53 -10.64 18.66
C TRP A 324 -5.89 -11.97 18.26
N ASP A 325 -5.26 -12.02 17.09
CA ASP A 325 -4.45 -13.18 16.71
C ASP A 325 -3.15 -13.22 17.51
N VAL A 326 -2.68 -12.05 17.97
CA VAL A 326 -1.68 -11.89 19.01
C VAL A 326 -1.90 -10.55 19.71
N LEU A 327 -1.71 -10.51 21.02
CA LEU A 327 -1.68 -9.29 21.81
C LEU A 327 -0.59 -9.43 22.87
N THR A 328 0.33 -8.48 22.91
CA THR A 328 1.42 -8.44 23.89
C THR A 328 1.41 -7.07 24.56
N THR A 329 1.39 -7.06 25.89
CA THR A 329 1.41 -5.81 26.66
C THR A 329 2.78 -5.14 26.55
N ARG A 330 2.87 -3.86 26.90
CA ARG A 330 4.15 -3.15 26.90
C ARG A 330 5.16 -3.78 27.86
N ASP A 331 4.69 -4.18 29.04
CA ASP A 331 5.51 -4.83 30.07
C ASP A 331 6.01 -6.21 29.62
N ASP A 332 5.16 -6.99 28.94
CA ASP A 332 5.55 -8.30 28.40
C ASP A 332 6.51 -8.17 27.20
N ALA A 333 6.37 -7.11 26.40
CA ALA A 333 7.21 -6.88 25.23
C ALA A 333 8.62 -6.39 25.61
N GLN A 334 8.78 -5.69 26.73
CA GLN A 334 10.06 -5.15 27.19
C GLN A 334 11.18 -6.20 27.36
N PRO A 335 10.96 -7.35 28.04
CA PRO A 335 11.99 -8.38 28.18
C PRO A 335 12.30 -9.14 26.88
N MET A 336 11.45 -9.06 25.85
CA MET A 336 11.63 -9.78 24.58
C MET A 336 12.78 -9.25 23.71
N SER A 337 13.39 -8.13 24.10
CA SER A 337 14.56 -7.53 23.40
C SER A 337 14.31 -7.33 21.90
N ILE A 338 13.11 -6.89 21.53
CA ILE A 338 12.71 -6.74 20.13
C ILE A 338 13.22 -5.41 19.58
N ALA A 339 14.08 -5.44 18.57
CA ALA A 339 14.54 -4.25 17.84
C ALA A 339 13.50 -3.78 16.82
N LYS A 340 12.86 -4.71 16.09
CA LYS A 340 11.87 -4.39 15.06
C LYS A 340 10.81 -5.48 14.93
N LEU A 341 9.59 -5.06 14.62
CA LEU A 341 8.49 -5.91 14.20
C LEU A 341 8.04 -5.53 12.79
N ALA A 342 7.63 -6.52 12.03
CA ALA A 342 6.92 -6.32 10.79
C ALA A 342 5.89 -7.42 10.59
N PHE A 343 4.78 -7.08 9.96
CA PHE A 343 3.66 -7.99 9.75
C PHE A 343 3.27 -8.05 8.28
N PHE A 344 3.04 -9.26 7.77
CA PHE A 344 2.54 -9.47 6.42
C PHE A 344 1.78 -10.80 6.32
N SER A 345 0.59 -10.77 5.74
CA SER A 345 -0.33 -11.91 5.68
C SER A 345 -0.59 -12.46 7.09
N ASP A 346 -0.12 -13.66 7.41
CA ASP A 346 -0.27 -14.27 8.74
C ASP A 346 1.06 -14.36 9.51
N HIS A 347 2.10 -13.66 9.07
CA HIS A 347 3.44 -13.82 9.63
C HIS A 347 3.91 -12.55 10.34
N LEU A 348 4.36 -12.71 11.59
CA LEU A 348 5.07 -11.69 12.35
C LEU A 348 6.57 -11.94 12.26
N TYR A 349 7.30 -11.00 11.68
CA TYR A 349 8.75 -11.02 11.53
C TYR A 349 9.36 -10.20 12.67
N ILE A 350 10.15 -10.86 13.51
CA ILE A 350 10.73 -10.32 14.74
C ILE A 350 12.25 -10.24 14.64
N THR A 351 12.77 -9.03 14.57
CA THR A 351 14.21 -8.79 14.68
C THR A 351 14.52 -8.45 16.13
N HIS A 352 15.33 -9.27 16.80
CA HIS A 352 15.78 -9.01 18.17
C HIS A 352 17.06 -8.16 18.19
N THR A 353 17.35 -7.57 19.34
CA THR A 353 18.67 -6.98 19.61
C THR A 353 19.75 -8.07 19.50
N GLY A 354 20.89 -7.73 18.92
CA GLY A 354 21.95 -8.71 18.65
C GLY A 354 21.76 -9.51 17.34
N ASN A 355 20.86 -9.08 16.45
CA ASN A 355 20.68 -9.60 15.09
C ASN A 355 20.25 -11.08 15.03
N THR A 356 19.41 -11.50 15.97
CA THR A 356 18.68 -12.77 15.87
C THR A 356 17.26 -12.52 15.37
N PHE A 357 16.67 -13.56 14.78
CA PHE A 357 15.47 -13.46 13.97
C PHE A 357 14.46 -14.53 14.38
N ALA A 358 13.17 -14.21 14.42
CA ALA A 358 12.09 -15.18 14.56
C ALA A 358 10.88 -14.82 13.68
N VAL A 359 10.30 -15.82 13.01
CA VAL A 359 9.04 -15.67 12.26
C VAL A 359 7.98 -16.46 12.98
N LEU A 360 6.90 -15.82 13.40
CA LEU A 360 5.73 -16.47 13.97
C LEU A 360 4.63 -16.58 12.91
N ALA A 361 4.03 -17.76 12.76
CA ALA A 361 2.84 -17.95 11.94
C ALA A 361 1.60 -17.83 12.83
N LEU A 362 0.93 -16.68 12.78
CA LEU A 362 -0.18 -16.35 13.67
C LEU A 362 -1.42 -17.22 13.39
N PRO A 363 -2.20 -17.57 14.43
CA PRO A 363 -2.10 -17.12 15.82
C PRO A 363 -1.13 -17.94 16.69
N ALA A 364 -0.35 -18.86 16.11
CA ALA A 364 0.63 -19.62 16.89
C ALA A 364 1.79 -18.72 17.33
N THR A 365 2.24 -18.93 18.57
CA THR A 365 3.33 -18.17 19.19
C THR A 365 4.70 -18.82 19.02
N GLU A 366 4.74 -20.07 18.56
CA GLU A 366 5.99 -20.79 18.30
C GLU A 366 6.62 -20.33 16.97
N PRO A 367 7.93 -20.08 16.92
CA PRO A 367 8.60 -19.69 15.68
C PRO A 367 8.56 -20.81 14.63
N VAL A 368 8.09 -20.48 13.43
CA VAL A 368 8.18 -21.35 12.25
C VAL A 368 9.52 -21.23 11.52
N ALA A 369 10.28 -20.16 11.79
CA ALA A 369 11.65 -19.97 11.32
C ALA A 369 12.44 -19.07 12.28
N THR A 370 13.76 -19.28 12.35
CA THR A 370 14.69 -18.49 13.17
C THR A 370 15.64 -17.62 12.33
N SER A 371 15.35 -17.47 11.03
CA SER A 371 16.09 -16.61 10.09
C SER A 371 15.25 -16.34 8.83
N TRP A 372 15.54 -15.24 8.15
CA TRP A 372 15.05 -14.92 6.80
C TRP A 372 16.04 -14.01 6.07
N SER A 373 16.16 -14.16 4.75
CA SER A 373 16.95 -13.27 3.89
C SER A 373 16.09 -12.27 3.11
N ALA A 374 14.78 -12.52 3.07
CA ALA A 374 13.79 -11.70 2.38
C ALA A 374 12.49 -11.60 3.20
N ARG A 375 11.89 -10.41 3.25
CA ARG A 375 10.65 -10.13 3.98
C ARG A 375 9.61 -9.44 3.09
N PRO A 376 8.43 -10.03 2.85
CA PRO A 376 7.34 -9.32 2.20
C PRO A 376 6.78 -8.22 3.10
N PHE A 377 6.30 -7.11 2.53
CA PHE A 377 5.79 -5.99 3.32
C PHE A 377 4.59 -5.26 2.73
N ALA A 378 4.29 -5.42 1.44
CA ALA A 378 3.13 -4.80 0.80
C ALA A 378 2.69 -5.59 -0.43
N ARG A 379 1.42 -5.44 -0.82
CA ARG A 379 0.87 -6.04 -2.05
C ARG A 379 0.58 -4.97 -3.08
N ILE A 380 0.80 -5.32 -4.34
CA ILE A 380 0.24 -4.66 -5.51
C ILE A 380 -0.49 -5.73 -6.33
N SER A 381 -1.23 -5.36 -7.38
CA SER A 381 -2.15 -6.27 -8.07
C SER A 381 -1.44 -7.50 -8.66
N GLY A 382 -1.49 -8.64 -7.96
CA GLY A 382 -0.86 -9.91 -8.36
C GLY A 382 0.65 -10.01 -8.08
N TRP A 383 1.21 -9.06 -7.31
CA TRP A 383 2.62 -9.09 -6.92
C TRP A 383 2.79 -8.65 -5.47
N THR A 384 3.82 -9.18 -4.83
CA THR A 384 4.22 -8.81 -3.48
C THR A 384 5.55 -8.05 -3.51
N LEU A 385 5.60 -6.93 -2.78
CA LEU A 385 6.81 -6.16 -2.52
C LEU A 385 7.62 -6.83 -1.40
N VAL A 386 8.89 -7.10 -1.70
CA VAL A 386 9.79 -7.87 -0.84
C VAL A 386 11.05 -7.07 -0.57
N CYS A 387 11.32 -6.87 0.72
CA CYS A 387 12.54 -6.30 1.25
C CYS A 387 13.64 -7.37 1.27
N ARG A 388 14.82 -7.07 0.71
CA ARG A 388 16.00 -7.94 0.75
C ARG A 388 17.17 -7.24 1.41
N GLY A 389 17.95 -8.02 2.15
CA GLY A 389 19.14 -7.51 2.84
C GLY A 389 18.80 -6.39 3.82
N GLU A 390 17.73 -6.58 4.59
CA GLU A 390 17.27 -5.59 5.56
C GLU A 390 18.38 -5.29 6.59
N ASN A 391 18.70 -4.00 6.76
CA ASN A 391 19.66 -3.58 7.77
C ASN A 391 19.00 -3.58 9.16
N VAL A 392 19.78 -3.95 10.18
CA VAL A 392 19.26 -4.17 11.53
C VAL A 392 19.20 -2.88 12.37
N ALA A 393 19.93 -1.85 11.94
CA ALA A 393 20.04 -0.57 12.66
C ALA A 393 19.02 0.50 12.20
N GLY A 394 18.43 0.36 11.00
CA GLY A 394 17.45 1.30 10.44
C GLY A 394 16.20 0.62 9.87
N GLY A 395 16.23 -0.70 9.66
CA GLY A 395 15.15 -1.42 9.00
C GLY A 395 15.05 -1.11 7.50
N ASP A 396 16.08 -0.50 6.91
CA ASP A 396 16.11 -0.17 5.48
C ASP A 396 16.37 -1.44 4.68
N CYS A 397 15.61 -1.58 3.60
CA CYS A 397 15.86 -2.61 2.61
C CYS A 397 17.07 -2.23 1.78
N LYS A 398 18.06 -3.12 1.66
CA LYS A 398 19.13 -2.95 0.68
C LYS A 398 18.55 -2.90 -0.73
N ASP A 399 17.66 -3.85 -1.03
CA ASP A 399 16.95 -3.95 -2.29
C ASP A 399 15.46 -4.20 -2.03
N ILE A 400 14.59 -3.57 -2.82
CA ILE A 400 13.17 -3.91 -2.85
C ILE A 400 12.88 -4.53 -4.21
N VAL A 401 12.29 -5.72 -4.22
CA VAL A 401 11.88 -6.42 -5.44
C VAL A 401 10.39 -6.72 -5.41
N MET A 402 9.79 -6.83 -6.59
CA MET A 402 8.43 -7.32 -6.76
C MET A 402 8.50 -8.79 -7.15
N VAL A 403 7.78 -9.65 -6.43
CA VAL A 403 7.67 -11.08 -6.71
C VAL A 403 6.24 -11.38 -7.11
N GLN A 404 6.06 -12.07 -8.24
CA GLN A 404 4.72 -12.42 -8.71
C GLN A 404 4.07 -13.43 -7.76
N ASP A 405 2.82 -13.15 -7.42
CA ASP A 405 2.04 -14.04 -6.57
C ASP A 405 1.70 -15.34 -7.33
N ARG A 406 1.60 -16.45 -6.59
CA ARG A 406 1.08 -17.72 -7.09
C ARG A 406 -0.24 -18.01 -6.38
N ASP A 407 -1.27 -18.34 -7.16
CA ASP A 407 -2.61 -18.59 -6.64
C ASP A 407 -3.13 -17.44 -5.73
N GLY A 408 -2.77 -16.20 -6.09
CA GLY A 408 -3.15 -14.99 -5.37
C GLY A 408 -2.39 -14.74 -4.06
N ARG A 409 -1.31 -15.49 -3.80
CA ARG A 409 -0.50 -15.34 -2.58
C ARG A 409 0.98 -15.24 -2.90
N PHE A 410 1.70 -14.54 -2.02
CA PHE A 410 3.15 -14.56 -2.03
C PHE A 410 3.64 -16.02 -1.94
N PRO A 411 4.45 -16.51 -2.89
CA PRO A 411 4.82 -17.93 -2.98
C PRO A 411 5.76 -18.43 -1.87
N GLY A 412 6.05 -17.58 -0.89
CA GLY A 412 6.77 -17.94 0.32
C GLY A 412 8.18 -17.34 0.39
N PRO A 413 8.74 -17.24 1.59
CA PRO A 413 10.05 -16.64 1.79
C PRO A 413 11.12 -17.51 1.13
N TRP A 414 11.96 -16.87 0.31
CA TRP A 414 13.24 -17.44 -0.11
C TRP A 414 14.13 -17.44 1.14
N PHE A 415 14.45 -18.62 1.67
CA PHE A 415 15.45 -18.75 2.73
C PHE A 415 16.84 -18.52 2.16
#